data_AF-A0A9X0DAX2-F1
#
_entry.id   AF-A0A9X0DAX2-F1
#
_cell.length_a   1.000
_cell.length_b   1.000
_cell.length_c   1.000
_cell.angle_alpha   90.00
_cell.angle_beta   90.00
_cell.angle_gamma   90.00
#
_symmetry.space_group_name_H-M   'P 1'
#
loop_
_entity.id
_entity.type
_entity.pdbx_description
1 polymer ?
#
loop_
_entity_poly.entity_id
_entity_poly.type
_entity_poly.pdbx_seq_one_letter_code
_entity_poly.pdbx_strand_id
1 'polypeptide(L)'
;MTDAEILEAQHEIEEKAERVLEMPPVMDERQEINETVEENDELAHFSEQNYVFTDISTNVSDRTRSITIREPSGRLRKATWQERDRMNFIYFPKPGRKYDMPELLKDEGLEAVFEQNRHEDILDLACVQFEPDSADYIRVHQQTYEDIFANKKFDVLRSTRHFGGLVYCLTKQQRIVEIMDDLMDKEL
;
A
#
# COMPACT_ATOMS: atom_id res chain seq x y z
N MET A 1 7.70 36.31 -21.20
CA MET A 1 6.74 36.32 -20.10
C MET A 1 6.95 37.60 -19.32
N THR A 2 5.87 38.26 -18.92
CA THR A 2 5.92 39.39 -17.98
C THR A 2 6.05 38.85 -16.54
N ASP A 3 6.52 39.69 -15.60
CA ASP A 3 6.70 39.27 -14.20
C ASP A 3 5.39 38.77 -13.56
N ALA A 4 4.25 39.30 -13.99
CA ALA A 4 2.92 38.85 -13.57
C ALA A 4 2.58 37.45 -14.09
N GLU A 5 2.88 37.15 -15.36
CA GLU A 5 2.67 35.82 -15.95
C GLU A 5 3.58 34.76 -15.30
N ILE A 6 4.78 35.14 -14.85
CA ILE A 6 5.67 34.23 -14.11
C ILE A 6 5.09 33.91 -12.73
N LEU A 7 4.55 34.90 -12.03
CA LEU A 7 3.95 34.70 -10.70
C LEU A 7 2.71 33.79 -10.76
N GLU A 8 1.84 34.00 -11.75
CA GLU A 8 0.67 33.13 -11.97
C GLU A 8 1.09 31.69 -12.30
N ALA A 9 2.09 31.53 -13.18
CA ALA A 9 2.64 30.21 -13.50
C ALA A 9 3.28 29.52 -12.28
N GLN A 10 3.95 30.27 -11.40
CA GLN A 10 4.50 29.75 -10.15
C GLN A 10 3.39 29.24 -9.23
N HIS A 11 2.33 30.02 -9.04
CA HIS A 11 1.20 29.63 -8.20
C HIS A 11 0.50 28.35 -8.74
N GLU A 12 0.29 28.25 -10.05
CA GLU A 12 -0.26 27.03 -10.64
C GLU A 12 0.64 25.80 -10.45
N ILE A 13 1.96 25.98 -10.47
CA ILE A 13 2.93 24.90 -10.23
C ILE A 13 2.91 24.50 -8.75
N GLU A 14 2.84 25.46 -7.83
CA GLU A 14 2.73 25.22 -6.39
C GLU A 14 1.46 24.41 -6.06
N GLU A 15 0.29 24.81 -6.56
CA GLU A 15 -0.95 24.05 -6.35
C GLU A 15 -0.92 22.63 -6.95
N LYS A 16 -0.19 22.44 -8.04
CA LYS A 16 0.02 21.10 -8.62
C LYS A 16 0.99 20.28 -7.76
N ALA A 17 2.05 20.90 -7.26
CA ALA A 17 3.02 20.27 -6.38
C ALA A 17 2.37 19.83 -5.06
N GLU A 18 1.52 20.66 -4.46
CA GLU A 18 0.77 20.30 -3.24
C GLU A 18 -0.11 19.06 -3.45
N ARG A 19 -0.79 18.96 -4.60
CA ARG A 19 -1.61 17.79 -4.94
C ARG A 19 -0.78 16.52 -5.15
N VAL A 20 0.43 16.65 -5.71
CA VAL A 20 1.34 15.50 -5.90
C VAL A 20 1.97 15.06 -4.57
N LEU A 21 2.21 16.01 -3.66
CA LEU A 21 2.76 15.77 -2.33
C LEU A 21 1.71 15.31 -1.29
N GLU A 22 0.46 15.06 -1.71
CA GLU A 22 -0.55 14.50 -0.84
C GLU A 22 -0.09 13.14 -0.29
N MET A 23 0.03 13.07 1.03
CA MET A 23 0.62 11.92 1.70
C MET A 23 -0.34 10.72 1.67
N PRO A 24 0.16 9.51 1.40
CA PRO A 24 -0.67 8.32 1.49
C PRO A 24 -1.15 8.11 2.93
N PRO A 25 -2.41 7.68 3.14
CA PRO A 25 -2.94 7.48 4.49
C PRO A 25 -2.20 6.33 5.18
N VAL A 26 -1.75 6.56 6.40
CA VAL A 26 -1.15 5.52 7.25
C VAL A 26 -2.27 4.81 8.02
N MET A 27 -2.40 3.51 7.81
CA MET A 27 -3.40 2.66 8.46
C MET A 27 -2.72 1.54 9.25
N ASP A 28 -3.40 1.04 10.29
CA ASP A 28 -2.98 -0.18 10.97
C ASP A 28 -3.36 -1.43 10.14
N GLU A 29 -2.69 -2.54 10.43
CA GLU A 29 -2.92 -3.81 9.74
C GLU A 29 -4.36 -4.31 9.93
N ARG A 30 -5.00 -4.68 8.82
CA ARG A 30 -6.35 -5.22 8.84
C ARG A 30 -6.42 -6.61 9.49
N GLN A 31 -7.46 -6.86 10.28
CA GLN A 31 -7.74 -8.18 10.84
C GLN A 31 -8.28 -9.14 9.77
N GLU A 32 -7.86 -10.41 9.84
CA GLU A 32 -8.34 -11.45 8.92
C GLU A 32 -9.84 -11.71 9.09
N ILE A 33 -10.52 -11.92 7.96
CA ILE A 33 -11.94 -12.25 7.92
C ILE A 33 -12.10 -13.77 7.97
N ASN A 34 -12.63 -14.27 9.08
CA ASN A 34 -12.90 -15.70 9.29
C ASN A 34 -14.38 -15.93 9.61
N GLU A 35 -15.26 -15.47 8.73
CA GLU A 35 -16.72 -15.56 8.90
C GLU A 35 -17.33 -16.64 8.00
N THR A 36 -18.04 -17.60 8.61
CA THR A 36 -18.89 -18.55 7.89
C THR A 36 -20.28 -17.98 7.72
N VAL A 37 -20.81 -18.05 6.50
CA VAL A 37 -22.19 -17.65 6.20
C VAL A 37 -23.14 -18.82 6.39
N GLU A 38 -22.76 -19.99 5.86
CA GLU A 38 -23.59 -21.19 5.84
C GLU A 38 -22.71 -22.44 5.84
N GLU A 39 -23.20 -23.52 6.43
CA GLU A 39 -22.58 -24.85 6.36
C GLU A 39 -23.67 -25.85 5.97
N ASN A 40 -23.45 -26.56 4.86
CA ASN A 40 -24.41 -27.53 4.34
C ASN A 40 -23.69 -28.81 3.92
N ASP A 41 -23.86 -29.85 4.73
CA ASP A 41 -23.24 -31.16 4.55
C ASP A 41 -23.76 -31.91 3.31
N GLU A 42 -24.96 -31.60 2.80
CA GLU A 42 -25.49 -32.23 1.57
C GLU A 42 -24.70 -31.81 0.33
N LEU A 43 -24.06 -30.63 0.38
CA LEU A 43 -23.21 -30.10 -0.68
C LEU A 43 -21.74 -30.49 -0.49
N ALA A 44 -21.40 -31.20 0.58
CA ALA A 44 -20.04 -31.70 0.79
C ALA A 44 -19.70 -32.72 -0.31
N HIS A 45 -18.47 -32.65 -0.82
CA HIS A 45 -17.95 -33.50 -1.89
C HIS A 45 -18.69 -33.38 -3.23
N PHE A 46 -19.52 -32.36 -3.44
CA PHE A 46 -20.11 -32.09 -4.74
C PHE A 46 -19.05 -31.68 -5.79
N SER A 47 -17.99 -30.99 -5.35
CA SER A 47 -16.88 -30.54 -6.18
C SER A 47 -15.53 -30.74 -5.50
N GLU A 48 -14.49 -30.96 -6.30
CA GLU A 48 -13.10 -31.05 -5.83
C GLU A 48 -12.43 -29.67 -5.63
N GLN A 49 -13.00 -28.62 -6.22
CA GLN A 49 -12.44 -27.26 -6.22
C GLN A 49 -13.32 -26.28 -5.45
N ASN A 50 -12.72 -25.15 -5.06
CA ASN A 50 -13.40 -24.03 -4.43
C ASN A 50 -14.11 -23.18 -5.50
N TYR A 51 -15.37 -22.83 -5.27
CA TYR A 51 -16.09 -21.84 -6.10
C TYR A 51 -16.05 -20.47 -5.45
N VAL A 52 -15.66 -19.46 -6.21
CA VAL A 52 -15.61 -18.06 -5.75
C VAL A 52 -16.72 -17.26 -6.41
N PHE A 53 -17.64 -16.73 -5.60
CA PHE A 53 -18.73 -15.88 -6.04
C PHE A 53 -18.41 -14.43 -5.69
N THR A 54 -18.37 -13.57 -6.70
CA THR A 54 -18.06 -12.14 -6.56
C THR A 54 -19.20 -11.30 -7.12
N ASP A 55 -19.71 -10.38 -6.31
CA ASP A 55 -20.67 -9.38 -6.78
C ASP A 55 -19.94 -8.31 -7.62
N ILE A 56 -20.31 -8.15 -8.89
CA ILE A 56 -19.70 -7.20 -9.84
C ILE A 56 -20.48 -5.88 -9.97
N SER A 57 -21.38 -5.58 -9.03
CA SER A 57 -22.13 -4.32 -9.02
C SER A 57 -21.20 -3.10 -8.97
N THR A 58 -21.44 -2.10 -9.82
CA THR A 58 -20.60 -0.90 -9.96
C THR A 58 -20.81 0.13 -8.86
N ASN A 59 -21.96 0.08 -8.16
CA ASN A 59 -22.33 1.05 -7.13
C ASN A 59 -21.75 0.71 -5.75
N VAL A 60 -20.95 -0.35 -5.65
CA VAL A 60 -20.41 -0.87 -4.39
C VAL A 60 -18.89 -0.67 -4.40
N SER A 61 -18.33 -0.25 -3.26
CA SER A 61 -16.88 -0.06 -3.13
C SER A 61 -16.15 -1.38 -2.98
N ASP A 62 -14.87 -1.39 -3.37
CA ASP A 62 -14.00 -2.57 -3.28
C ASP A 62 -13.90 -3.15 -1.85
N ARG A 63 -14.13 -2.32 -0.83
CA ARG A 63 -14.12 -2.70 0.60
C ARG A 63 -15.43 -3.32 1.09
N THR A 64 -16.58 -2.96 0.51
CA THR A 64 -17.90 -3.46 0.94
C THR A 64 -18.49 -4.53 0.02
N ARG A 65 -17.90 -4.74 -1.16
CA ARG A 65 -18.26 -5.80 -2.12
C ARG A 65 -18.41 -7.17 -1.45
N SER A 66 -19.47 -7.92 -1.79
CA SER A 66 -19.65 -9.27 -1.29
C SER A 66 -18.82 -10.26 -2.10
N ILE A 67 -17.94 -10.99 -1.42
CA ILE A 67 -17.14 -12.07 -2.01
C ILE A 67 -17.23 -13.28 -1.09
N THR A 68 -17.75 -14.38 -1.62
CA THR A 68 -17.96 -15.62 -0.88
C THR A 68 -17.30 -16.78 -1.59
N ILE A 69 -16.89 -17.77 -0.81
CA ILE A 69 -16.21 -18.95 -1.29
C ILE A 69 -16.94 -20.17 -0.76
N ARG A 70 -17.35 -21.04 -1.69
CA ARG A 70 -17.88 -22.36 -1.37
C ARG A 70 -16.75 -23.37 -1.46
N GLU A 71 -16.44 -23.98 -0.33
CA GLU A 71 -15.42 -25.02 -0.21
C GLU A 71 -16.02 -26.40 -0.51
N PRO A 72 -15.18 -27.39 -0.92
CA PRO A 72 -15.57 -28.79 -1.07
C PRO A 72 -16.17 -29.42 0.19
N SER A 73 -15.92 -28.85 1.36
CA SER A 73 -16.51 -29.24 2.64
C SER A 73 -18.01 -28.93 2.73
N GLY A 74 -18.59 -28.20 1.78
CA GLY A 74 -19.97 -27.70 1.83
C GLY A 74 -20.11 -26.35 2.53
N ARG A 75 -19.04 -25.84 3.15
CA ARG A 75 -19.01 -24.55 3.86
C ARG A 75 -19.00 -23.36 2.88
N LEU A 76 -19.89 -22.40 3.11
CA LEU A 76 -19.86 -21.07 2.49
C LEU A 76 -19.26 -20.08 3.48
N ARG A 77 -18.09 -19.55 3.14
CA ARG A 77 -17.42 -18.52 3.95
C ARG A 77 -17.22 -17.23 3.17
N LYS A 78 -16.95 -16.14 3.88
CA LYS A 78 -16.42 -14.93 3.25
C LYS A 78 -14.98 -15.18 2.77
N ALA A 79 -14.61 -14.53 1.67
CA ALA A 79 -13.26 -14.58 1.16
C ALA A 79 -12.29 -13.91 2.15
N THR A 80 -11.06 -14.44 2.24
CA THR A 80 -9.97 -13.77 2.94
C THR A 80 -9.60 -12.47 2.23
N TRP A 81 -8.84 -11.61 2.89
CA TRP A 81 -8.39 -10.36 2.29
C TRP A 81 -7.53 -10.56 1.04
N GLN A 82 -6.64 -11.57 1.03
CA GLN A 82 -5.82 -11.89 -0.14
C GLN A 82 -6.69 -12.35 -1.33
N GLU A 83 -7.64 -13.26 -1.07
CA GLU A 83 -8.60 -13.72 -2.08
C GLU A 83 -9.45 -12.56 -2.59
N ARG A 84 -9.88 -11.66 -1.70
CA ARG A 84 -10.67 -10.48 -2.03
C ARG A 84 -9.92 -9.50 -2.91
N ASP A 85 -8.69 -9.15 -2.56
CA ASP A 85 -7.86 -8.23 -3.33
C ASP A 85 -7.57 -8.80 -4.72
N ARG A 86 -7.34 -10.13 -4.81
CA ARG A 86 -7.15 -10.84 -6.07
C ARG A 86 -8.41 -10.82 -6.93
N MET A 87 -9.59 -11.09 -6.36
CA MET A 87 -10.85 -11.06 -7.10
C MET A 87 -11.20 -9.65 -7.56
N ASN A 88 -11.04 -8.65 -6.68
CA ASN A 88 -11.23 -7.25 -7.04
C ASN A 88 -10.31 -6.85 -8.21
N PHE A 89 -9.05 -7.27 -8.20
CA PHE A 89 -8.13 -6.98 -9.30
C PHE A 89 -8.53 -7.66 -10.62
N ILE A 90 -9.03 -8.90 -10.59
CA ILE A 90 -9.48 -9.62 -11.80
C ILE A 90 -10.67 -8.90 -12.45
N TYR A 91 -11.66 -8.51 -11.66
CA TYR A 91 -12.89 -7.90 -12.19
C TYR A 91 -12.75 -6.38 -12.42
N PHE A 92 -11.92 -5.70 -11.62
CA PHE A 92 -11.69 -4.25 -11.65
C PHE A 92 -10.17 -3.96 -11.67
N PRO A 93 -9.50 -4.16 -12.82
CA PRO A 93 -8.07 -3.94 -12.92
C PRO A 93 -7.72 -2.46 -12.73
N LYS A 94 -6.81 -2.18 -11.79
CA LYS A 94 -6.23 -0.84 -11.58
C LYS A 94 -4.92 -0.72 -12.38
N PRO A 95 -4.65 0.43 -13.02
CA PRO A 95 -3.43 0.60 -13.80
C PRO A 95 -2.18 0.48 -12.91
N GLY A 96 -1.16 -0.23 -13.41
CA GLY A 96 0.11 -0.42 -12.71
C GLY A 96 0.14 -1.57 -11.69
N ARG A 97 -1.01 -2.00 -11.16
CA ARG A 97 -1.10 -3.17 -10.27
C ARG A 97 -0.92 -4.45 -11.07
N LYS A 98 -0.08 -5.35 -10.56
CA LYS A 98 0.16 -6.69 -11.13
C LYS A 98 -0.59 -7.76 -10.35
N TYR A 99 -0.90 -8.84 -11.05
CA TYR A 99 -1.55 -10.01 -10.44
C TYR A 99 -0.64 -10.69 -9.43
N ASP A 100 0.57 -11.02 -9.87
CA ASP A 100 1.61 -11.59 -9.02
C ASP A 100 2.39 -10.48 -8.33
N MET A 101 2.85 -10.77 -7.12
CA MET A 101 3.71 -9.87 -6.37
C MET A 101 5.02 -9.63 -7.16
N PRO A 102 5.35 -8.37 -7.49
CA PRO A 102 6.61 -8.03 -8.14
C PRO A 102 7.81 -8.53 -7.32
N GLU A 103 8.83 -9.07 -7.99
CA GLU A 103 10.05 -9.55 -7.32
C GLU A 103 10.78 -8.45 -6.55
N LEU A 104 10.68 -7.20 -7.00
CA LEU A 104 11.24 -6.02 -6.33
C LEU A 104 10.64 -5.76 -4.94
N LEU A 105 9.44 -6.28 -4.64
CA LEU A 105 8.76 -6.11 -3.35
C LEU A 105 8.98 -7.31 -2.40
N LYS A 106 9.71 -8.32 -2.86
CA LYS A 106 10.18 -9.42 -2.02
C LYS A 106 11.44 -8.98 -1.29
N ASP A 107 11.73 -9.61 -0.16
CA ASP A 107 12.87 -9.24 0.70
C ASP A 107 14.20 -9.21 -0.07
N GLU A 108 14.45 -10.21 -0.91
CA GLU A 108 15.64 -10.31 -1.78
C GLU A 108 15.75 -9.14 -2.77
N GLY A 109 14.62 -8.68 -3.30
CA GLY A 109 14.55 -7.57 -4.25
C GLY A 109 14.74 -6.22 -3.57
N LEU A 110 14.28 -6.06 -2.33
CA LEU A 110 14.38 -4.82 -1.57
C LEU A 110 15.84 -4.46 -1.29
N GLU A 111 16.66 -5.41 -0.88
CA GLU A 111 18.09 -5.20 -0.60
C GLU A 111 18.82 -4.57 -1.80
N ALA A 112 18.60 -5.12 -2.99
CA ALA A 112 19.22 -4.64 -4.22
C ALA A 112 18.81 -3.19 -4.58
N VAL A 113 17.60 -2.76 -4.19
CA VAL A 113 17.10 -1.42 -4.46
C VAL A 113 17.57 -0.43 -3.39
N PHE A 114 17.70 -0.87 -2.14
CA PHE A 114 18.25 -0.08 -1.04
C PHE A 114 19.72 0.31 -1.29
N GLU A 115 20.52 -0.60 -1.88
CA GLU A 115 21.89 -0.29 -2.32
C GLU A 115 21.94 0.84 -3.36
N GLN A 116 20.91 0.96 -4.20
CA GLN A 116 20.84 1.96 -5.27
C GLN A 116 20.24 3.31 -4.81
N ASN A 117 19.86 3.45 -3.53
CA ASN A 117 19.18 4.64 -2.99
C ASN A 117 17.83 4.95 -3.66
N ARG A 118 17.15 3.93 -4.18
CA ARG A 118 15.87 4.09 -4.91
C ARG A 118 14.67 3.76 -4.02
N HIS A 119 14.68 4.27 -2.79
CA HIS A 119 13.65 4.01 -1.78
C HIS A 119 12.29 4.58 -2.18
N GLU A 120 12.27 5.76 -2.81
CA GLU A 120 11.03 6.39 -3.31
C GLU A 120 10.29 5.48 -4.31
N ASP A 121 11.02 4.89 -5.25
CA ASP A 121 10.44 4.02 -6.28
C ASP A 121 9.75 2.78 -5.69
N ILE A 122 10.29 2.22 -4.60
CA ILE A 122 9.70 1.08 -3.90
C ILE A 122 8.40 1.49 -3.22
N LEU A 123 8.41 2.63 -2.53
CA LEU A 123 7.24 3.14 -1.81
C LEU A 123 6.12 3.48 -2.78
N ASP A 124 6.46 4.10 -3.92
CA ASP A 124 5.50 4.35 -4.99
C ASP A 124 4.94 3.06 -5.60
N LEU A 125 5.79 2.06 -5.84
CA LEU A 125 5.34 0.77 -6.33
C LEU A 125 4.44 0.06 -5.31
N ALA A 126 4.75 0.16 -4.01
CA ALA A 126 3.95 -0.41 -2.93
C ALA A 126 2.56 0.24 -2.85
N CYS A 127 2.46 1.57 -2.98
CA CYS A 127 1.18 2.29 -3.03
C CYS A 127 0.30 1.89 -4.22
N VAL A 128 0.88 1.48 -5.34
CA VAL A 128 0.12 1.00 -6.51
C VAL A 128 -0.28 -0.47 -6.37
N GLN A 129 0.63 -1.29 -5.83
CA GLN A 129 0.47 -2.73 -5.79
C GLN A 129 -0.45 -3.21 -4.66
N PHE A 130 -0.39 -2.57 -3.50
CA PHE A 130 -1.10 -2.99 -2.29
C PHE A 130 -2.08 -1.93 -1.80
N GLU A 131 -3.06 -2.37 -1.00
CA GLU A 131 -3.91 -1.47 -0.24
C GLU A 131 -3.18 -1.05 1.05
N PRO A 132 -3.41 0.17 1.57
CA PRO A 132 -2.64 0.76 2.68
C PRO A 132 -2.78 0.01 4.03
N ASP A 133 -3.81 -0.82 4.16
CA ASP A 133 -4.08 -1.65 5.35
C ASP A 133 -3.57 -3.10 5.21
N SER A 134 -2.93 -3.43 4.08
CA SER A 134 -2.37 -4.75 3.83
C SER A 134 -1.08 -4.99 4.63
N ALA A 135 -0.89 -6.21 5.12
CA ALA A 135 0.32 -6.63 5.82
C ALA A 135 1.58 -6.40 4.96
N ASP A 136 1.52 -6.74 3.67
CA ASP A 136 2.65 -6.55 2.73
C ASP A 136 3.00 -5.08 2.52
N TYR A 137 2.00 -4.20 2.48
CA TYR A 137 2.22 -2.76 2.37
C TYR A 137 2.98 -2.25 3.60
N ILE A 138 2.47 -2.58 4.79
CA ILE A 138 3.07 -2.16 6.06
C ILE A 138 4.49 -2.72 6.21
N ARG A 139 4.71 -3.99 5.85
CA ARG A 139 6.03 -4.65 5.85
C ARG A 139 7.05 -3.90 4.99
N VAL A 140 6.72 -3.64 3.72
CA VAL A 140 7.62 -2.96 2.78
C VAL A 140 7.94 -1.54 3.26
N HIS A 141 6.94 -0.80 3.73
CA HIS A 141 7.15 0.56 4.27
C HIS A 141 8.06 0.53 5.51
N GLN A 142 7.83 -0.38 6.45
CA GLN A 142 8.65 -0.52 7.65
C GLN A 142 10.12 -0.86 7.32
N GLN A 143 10.34 -1.87 6.47
CA GLN A 143 11.70 -2.26 6.04
C GLN A 143 12.43 -1.11 5.33
N THR A 144 11.73 -0.38 4.46
CA THR A 144 12.30 0.77 3.76
C THR A 144 12.68 1.89 4.72
N TYR A 145 11.83 2.20 5.71
CA TYR A 145 12.13 3.22 6.72
C TYR A 145 13.27 2.80 7.65
N GLU A 146 13.37 1.52 7.99
CA GLU A 146 14.47 0.98 8.78
C GLU A 146 15.82 1.08 8.06
N ASP A 147 15.88 0.81 6.75
CA ASP A 147 17.11 0.96 5.96
C ASP A 147 17.52 2.44 5.83
N ILE A 148 16.55 3.33 5.55
CA ILE A 148 16.80 4.78 5.50
C ILE A 148 17.37 5.27 6.81
N PHE A 149 16.81 4.79 7.92
CA PHE A 149 17.27 5.14 9.24
C PHE A 149 18.69 4.61 9.52
N ALA A 150 18.93 3.32 9.25
CA ALA A 150 20.23 2.69 9.49
C ALA A 150 21.37 3.39 8.75
N ASN A 151 21.08 3.87 7.53
CA ASN A 151 22.04 4.55 6.67
C ASN A 151 21.98 6.08 6.77
N LYS A 152 21.10 6.66 7.60
CA LYS A 152 20.83 8.10 7.72
C LYS A 152 20.55 8.82 6.39
N LYS A 153 19.84 8.15 5.47
CA LYS A 153 19.53 8.64 4.11
C LYS A 153 18.21 9.42 4.05
N PHE A 154 18.00 10.35 4.99
CA PHE A 154 16.72 11.07 5.12
C PHE A 154 16.41 11.98 3.91
N ASP A 155 17.45 12.45 3.20
CA ASP A 155 17.29 13.32 2.03
C ASP A 155 16.54 12.67 0.87
N VAL A 156 16.62 11.34 0.74
CA VAL A 156 15.96 10.60 -0.34
C VAL A 156 14.45 10.81 -0.33
N LEU A 157 13.84 10.93 0.86
CA LEU A 157 12.38 11.10 0.98
C LEU A 157 11.94 12.52 1.29
N ARG A 158 12.85 13.49 1.44
CA ARG A 158 12.53 14.83 2.00
C ARG A 158 11.50 15.63 1.19
N SER A 159 11.59 15.58 -0.14
CA SER A 159 10.66 16.27 -1.06
C SER A 159 9.66 15.32 -1.70
N THR A 160 9.30 14.24 -1.00
CA THR A 160 8.39 13.21 -1.48
C THR A 160 7.15 13.14 -0.61
N ARG A 161 6.05 12.62 -1.16
CA ARG A 161 4.81 12.36 -0.41
C ARG A 161 4.97 11.36 0.74
N HIS A 162 6.06 10.58 0.75
CA HIS A 162 6.33 9.55 1.75
C HIS A 162 7.02 10.09 3.01
N PHE A 163 7.48 11.34 3.00
CA PHE A 163 8.16 11.94 4.14
C PHE A 163 7.32 11.89 5.42
N GLY A 164 6.01 12.17 5.32
CA GLY A 164 5.13 12.11 6.48
C GLY A 164 4.98 10.71 7.06
N GLY A 165 4.96 9.68 6.20
CA GLY A 165 4.92 8.28 6.63
C GLY A 165 6.17 7.88 7.41
N LEU A 166 7.34 8.33 6.96
CA LEU A 166 8.61 8.13 7.65
C LEU A 166 8.63 8.80 9.03
N VAL A 167 8.28 10.09 9.09
CA VAL A 167 8.24 10.85 10.36
C VAL A 167 7.23 10.21 11.34
N TYR A 168 6.06 9.80 10.84
CA TYR A 168 5.06 9.11 11.65
C TYR A 168 5.59 7.78 12.20
N CYS A 169 6.28 6.97 11.38
CA CYS A 169 6.89 5.72 11.83
C CYS A 169 7.93 5.97 12.94
N LEU A 170 8.78 6.97 12.77
CA LEU A 170 9.86 7.27 13.72
C LEU A 170 9.35 7.88 15.03
N THR A 171 8.29 8.69 14.98
CA THR A 171 7.60 9.17 16.18
C THR A 171 6.96 8.02 16.96
N LYS A 172 6.31 7.06 16.27
CA LYS A 172 5.76 5.83 16.87
C LYS A 172 6.85 4.98 17.52
N GLN A 173 8.05 4.93 16.96
CA GLN A 173 9.20 4.22 17.50
C GLN A 173 10.02 5.02 18.55
N GLN A 174 9.64 6.26 18.87
CA GLN A 174 10.38 7.17 19.77
C GLN A 174 11.82 7.50 19.32
N ARG A 175 12.10 7.51 18.01
CA ARG A 175 13.44 7.76 17.43
C ARG A 175 13.57 9.11 16.74
N ILE A 176 12.78 10.10 17.17
CA ILE A 176 12.67 11.40 16.49
C ILE A 176 13.95 12.24 16.55
N VAL A 177 14.81 12.00 17.54
CA VAL A 177 16.04 12.79 17.77
C VAL A 177 16.96 12.75 16.56
N GLU A 178 17.06 11.62 15.87
CA GLU A 178 17.97 11.48 14.73
C GLU A 178 17.52 12.28 13.50
N ILE A 179 16.21 12.48 13.32
CA ILE A 179 15.70 13.42 12.33
C ILE A 179 15.99 14.85 12.77
N MET A 180 15.81 15.18 14.05
CA MET A 180 16.09 16.52 14.56
C MET A 180 17.56 16.89 14.37
N ASP A 181 18.48 15.95 14.62
CA ASP A 181 19.91 16.15 14.39
C ASP A 181 20.19 16.41 12.89
N ASP A 182 19.61 15.62 11.98
CA ASP A 182 19.74 15.85 10.53
C ASP A 182 19.17 17.20 10.07
N LEU A 183 18.08 17.66 10.69
CA LEU A 183 17.51 18.99 10.44
C LEU A 183 18.42 20.11 10.94
N MET A 184 18.97 19.97 12.15
CA MET A 184 19.89 20.95 12.74
C MET A 184 21.20 21.05 11.93
N ASP A 185 21.75 19.92 11.49
CA ASP A 185 22.97 19.86 10.68
C ASP A 185 22.80 20.57 9.31
N LYS A 186 21.56 20.70 8.82
CA LYS A 186 21.22 21.35 7.55
C LYS A 186 20.74 22.79 7.67
N GLU A 187 20.84 23.39 8.87
CA GLU A 187 20.40 24.76 9.18
C GLU A 187 18.94 25.05 8.74
N LEU A 188 18.05 24.06 8.92
CA LEU A 188 16.62 24.15 8.60
C LEU A 188 15.75 24.29 9.85
#